data_AF-A0A5F1YFJ1-F1
#
_entry.id   AF-A0A5F1YFJ1-F1
#
_cell.length_a   1.000
_cell.length_b   1.000
_cell.length_c   1.000
_cell.angle_alpha   90.00
_cell.angle_beta   90.00
_cell.angle_gamma   90.00
#
_symmetry.space_group_name_H-M   'P 1'
#
loop_
_entity.id
_entity.type
_entity.pdbx_description
1 polymer ?
#
loop_
_entity_poly.entity_id
_entity_poly.type
_entity_poly.pdbx_seq_one_letter_code
_entity_poly.pdbx_strand_id
1 'polypeptide(L)'
;MADSERLPVRVNKFNVRHFYLWFRALPGSGRDLFLLVFAALDVLLLLIYNSYKEFLTKDTYAYVIGFDFLVLAIWGVELITKFRKSKDPAEYFSRNWYEVVGVIPFYFLRPFLFLRGIKILIAFYKLGQSGQNISDIVTREITFRFRDIIVDTIADAVFLHSLERVEEVMLRLDYSKLAKKAFEKHQTTFNTKVNESLQTKFLLGELSRIPFMGEISRRLGEDISSMIIDVLENEVTGDIMKQITEAILKEMANHVKKLPIERITRPLESENDRMKNETGAELETKENPPQES
;
A
#
# COMPACT_ATOMS: atom_id res chain seq x y z
N MET A 1 -29.58 6.22 24.68
CA MET A 1 -28.23 6.35 25.26
C MET A 1 -27.60 4.97 25.25
N ALA A 2 -26.79 4.66 24.23
CA ALA A 2 -25.94 3.49 24.20
C ALA A 2 -24.70 3.87 23.38
N ASP A 3 -23.56 3.61 23.99
CA ASP A 3 -22.25 4.17 23.70
C ASP A 3 -21.74 3.71 22.33
N SER A 4 -21.30 4.66 21.50
CA SER A 4 -20.69 4.36 20.21
C SER A 4 -19.23 4.02 20.45
N GLU A 5 -18.91 2.72 20.45
CA GLU A 5 -17.54 2.21 20.52
C GLU A 5 -16.73 2.72 19.32
N ARG A 6 -16.03 3.84 19.53
CA ARG A 6 -15.02 4.37 18.62
C ARG A 6 -13.79 3.46 18.70
N LEU A 7 -13.72 2.47 17.83
CA LEU A 7 -12.47 1.71 17.62
C LEU A 7 -11.38 2.67 17.10
N PRO A 8 -10.19 2.72 17.74
CA PRO A 8 -9.14 3.62 17.32
C PRO A 8 -8.54 3.13 15.99
N VAL A 9 -8.64 3.97 14.96
CA VAL A 9 -7.92 3.82 13.69
C VAL A 9 -6.43 3.77 14.01
N ARG A 10 -5.84 2.58 13.96
CA ARG A 10 -4.42 2.36 14.19
C ARG A 10 -3.65 2.97 13.02
N VAL A 11 -3.21 4.21 13.22
CA VAL A 11 -2.36 4.96 12.28
C VAL A 11 -1.11 4.12 11.99
N ASN A 12 -0.92 3.81 10.71
CA ASN A 12 0.19 3.00 10.20
C ASN A 12 1.52 3.61 10.69
N LYS A 13 2.34 2.81 11.39
CA LYS A 13 3.66 3.25 11.85
C LYS A 13 4.50 3.59 10.61
N PHE A 14 4.74 4.87 10.41
CA PHE A 14 5.65 5.40 9.40
C PHE A 14 6.97 4.61 9.47
N ASN A 15 7.22 3.79 8.47
CA ASN A 15 8.27 2.78 8.52
C ASN A 15 9.63 3.46 8.24
N VAL A 16 10.34 3.84 9.31
CA VAL A 16 11.64 4.54 9.33
C VAL A 16 12.69 3.89 8.40
N ARG A 17 12.50 2.60 8.09
CA ARG A 17 13.34 1.82 7.19
C ARG A 17 13.35 2.35 5.75
N HIS A 18 12.26 2.97 5.27
CA HIS A 18 12.20 3.57 3.93
C HIS A 18 13.05 4.85 3.82
N PHE A 19 13.13 5.62 4.91
CA PHE A 19 14.01 6.79 5.00
C PHE A 19 15.48 6.38 4.91
N TYR A 20 15.84 5.26 5.53
CA TYR A 20 17.21 4.73 5.52
C TYR A 20 17.68 4.25 4.13
N LEU A 21 16.75 3.75 3.30
CA LEU A 21 17.03 3.34 1.93
C LEU A 21 17.25 4.55 1.01
N TRP A 22 16.51 5.64 1.22
CA TRP A 22 16.70 6.90 0.50
C TRP A 22 18.06 7.55 0.84
N PHE A 23 18.48 7.50 2.12
CA PHE A 23 19.81 7.98 2.54
C PHE A 23 20.99 7.20 1.94
N ARG A 24 20.77 5.96 1.46
CA ARG A 24 21.82 5.12 0.88
C ARG A 24 22.13 5.47 -0.58
N ALA A 25 21.23 6.19 -1.26
CA ALA A 25 21.43 6.68 -2.63
C ALA A 25 22.17 8.03 -2.68
N LEU A 26 22.37 8.69 -1.54
CA LEU A 26 23.07 9.97 -1.47
C LEU A 26 24.59 9.77 -1.54
N PRO A 27 25.34 10.67 -2.20
CA PRO A 27 26.79 10.61 -2.27
C PRO A 27 27.38 10.97 -0.89
N GLY A 28 27.62 9.95 -0.09
CA GLY A 28 28.08 10.03 1.29
C GLY A 28 27.29 9.06 2.17
N SER A 29 27.96 8.16 2.90
CA SER A 29 27.25 7.25 3.80
C SER A 29 26.55 8.06 4.90
N GLY A 30 25.35 7.69 5.34
CA GLY A 30 24.65 8.41 6.43
C GLY A 30 25.49 8.58 7.72
N ARG A 31 26.46 7.66 7.92
CA ARG A 31 27.47 7.75 8.98
C ARG A 31 28.40 8.97 8.82
N ASP A 32 28.76 9.33 7.59
CA ASP A 32 29.64 10.44 7.28
C ASP A 32 28.98 11.80 7.58
N LEU A 33 27.68 11.92 7.29
CA LEU A 33 26.88 13.10 7.67
C LEU A 33 26.75 13.22 9.18
N PHE A 34 26.48 12.12 9.88
CA PHE A 34 26.40 12.11 11.34
C PHE A 34 27.72 12.58 12.00
N LEU A 35 28.85 12.08 11.51
CA LEU A 35 30.18 12.47 11.99
C LEU A 35 30.50 13.95 11.74
N LEU A 36 30.02 14.51 10.62
CA LEU A 36 30.18 15.94 10.32
C LEU A 36 29.33 16.83 11.22
N VAL A 37 28.09 16.42 11.54
CA VAL A 37 27.25 17.14 12.50
C VAL A 37 27.88 17.14 13.89
N PHE A 38 28.43 16.00 14.33
CA PHE A 38 29.16 15.92 15.60
C PHE A 38 30.41 16.82 15.62
N ALA A 39 31.18 16.86 14.52
CA ALA A 39 32.32 17.77 14.40
C ALA A 39 31.89 19.25 14.37
N ALA A 40 30.76 19.57 13.75
CA ALA A 40 30.19 20.92 13.78
C ALA A 40 29.78 21.35 15.19
N LEU A 41 29.14 20.44 15.93
CA LEU A 41 28.73 20.67 17.30
C LEU A 41 29.93 20.87 18.22
N ASP A 42 30.97 20.05 18.07
CA ASP A 42 32.23 20.16 18.81
C ASP A 42 32.91 21.54 18.62
N VAL A 43 33.10 21.95 17.36
CA VAL A 43 33.67 23.26 17.04
C VAL A 43 32.81 24.41 17.56
N LEU A 44 31.48 24.27 17.50
CA LEU A 44 30.54 25.25 18.05
C LEU A 44 30.65 25.33 19.59
N LEU A 45 30.78 24.20 20.28
CA LEU A 45 30.99 24.15 21.73
C LEU A 45 32.31 24.81 22.13
N LEU A 46 33.39 24.53 21.40
CA LEU A 46 34.69 25.16 21.60
C LEU A 46 34.65 26.66 21.35
N LEU A 47 33.96 27.09 20.30
CA LEU A 47 33.81 28.51 19.95
C LEU A 47 33.02 29.25 21.04
N ILE A 48 31.91 28.68 21.49
CA ILE A 48 31.09 29.25 22.58
C ILE A 48 31.92 29.31 23.86
N TYR A 49 32.63 28.24 24.24
CA TYR A 49 33.46 28.24 25.43
C TYR A 49 34.57 29.30 25.35
N ASN A 50 35.26 29.40 24.21
CA ASN A 50 36.34 30.38 24.04
C ASN A 50 35.82 31.82 24.02
N SER A 51 34.63 32.06 23.46
CA SER A 51 34.02 33.38 23.36
C SER A 51 33.40 33.88 24.67
N TYR A 52 32.94 32.97 25.54
CA TYR A 52 32.28 33.29 26.82
C TYR A 52 33.09 32.81 28.04
N LYS A 53 34.40 32.64 27.87
CA LYS A 53 35.32 32.12 28.89
C LYS A 53 35.26 32.88 30.21
N GLU A 54 34.90 34.17 30.16
CA GLU A 54 34.77 35.05 31.33
C GLU A 54 33.47 34.83 32.12
N PHE A 55 32.41 34.31 31.47
CA PHE A 55 31.09 34.09 32.08
C PHE A 55 30.84 32.63 32.49
N LEU A 56 31.67 31.69 32.01
CA LEU A 56 31.48 30.25 32.21
C LEU A 56 32.29 29.71 33.41
N THR A 57 31.67 28.82 34.17
CA THR A 57 32.29 28.16 35.33
C THR A 57 33.40 27.20 34.89
N LYS A 58 34.46 27.07 35.70
CA LYS A 58 35.64 26.21 35.40
C LYS A 58 35.28 24.75 35.14
N ASP A 59 34.19 24.26 35.72
CA ASP A 59 33.71 22.89 35.51
C ASP A 59 33.24 22.63 34.08
N THR A 60 32.71 23.66 33.39
CA THR A 60 32.26 23.56 32.00
C THR A 60 33.42 23.24 31.05
N TYR A 61 34.64 23.67 31.39
CA TYR A 61 35.84 23.38 30.60
C TYR A 61 36.12 21.88 30.50
N ALA A 62 35.98 21.15 31.61
CA ALA A 62 36.22 19.72 31.65
C ALA A 62 35.22 18.94 30.78
N TYR A 63 33.96 19.37 30.76
CA TYR A 63 32.94 18.77 29.90
C TYR A 63 33.17 19.05 28.41
N VAL A 64 33.56 20.28 28.06
CA VAL A 64 33.85 20.66 26.66
C VAL A 64 35.06 19.90 26.14
N ILE A 65 36.14 19.80 26.92
CA ILE A 65 37.32 19.03 26.54
C ILE A 65 37.02 17.53 26.50
N GLY A 66 36.27 17.00 27.48
CA GLY A 66 35.85 15.61 27.46
C GLY A 66 35.05 15.25 26.21
N PHE A 67 34.17 16.15 25.77
CA PHE A 67 33.41 16.01 24.54
C PHE A 67 34.30 16.08 23.28
N ASP A 68 35.25 17.03 23.24
CA ASP A 68 36.24 17.16 22.15
C ASP A 68 37.09 15.88 21.98
N PHE A 69 37.56 15.30 23.09
CA PHE A 69 38.26 14.01 23.06
C PHE A 69 37.38 12.84 22.62
N LEU A 70 36.10 12.85 22.98
CA LEU A 70 35.14 11.83 22.51
C LEU A 70 34.94 11.93 21.00
N VAL A 71 34.77 13.13 20.46
CA VAL A 71 34.60 13.36 19.02
C VAL A 71 35.88 12.97 18.27
N LEU A 72 37.06 13.27 18.83
CA LEU A 72 38.35 12.77 18.32
C LEU A 72 38.41 11.25 18.27
N ALA A 73 38.07 10.59 19.37
CA ALA A 73 38.16 9.15 19.46
C ALA A 73 37.26 8.47 18.42
N ILE A 74 36.04 8.97 18.25
CA ILE A 74 35.10 8.46 17.24
C ILE A 74 35.65 8.67 15.83
N TRP A 75 36.15 9.87 15.51
CA TRP A 75 36.72 10.15 14.19
C TRP A 75 38.00 9.35 13.91
N GLY A 76 38.85 9.19 14.92
CA GLY A 76 40.07 8.38 14.82
C GLY A 76 39.77 6.91 14.58
N VAL A 77 38.80 6.33 15.30
CA VAL A 77 38.34 4.95 15.07
C VAL A 77 37.78 4.79 13.66
N GLU A 78 36.95 5.72 13.18
CA GLU A 78 36.43 5.67 11.82
C GLU A 78 37.57 5.72 10.79
N LEU A 79 38.51 6.65 10.95
CA LEU A 79 39.66 6.80 10.07
C LEU A 79 40.51 5.51 10.01
N ILE A 80 40.78 4.90 11.16
CA ILE A 80 41.50 3.62 11.24
C ILE A 80 40.71 2.50 10.57
N THR A 81 39.39 2.41 10.78
CA THR A 81 38.58 1.36 10.15
C THR A 81 38.53 1.51 8.63
N LYS A 82 38.44 2.75 8.11
CA LYS A 82 38.48 3.02 6.67
C LYS A 82 39.86 2.76 6.08
N PHE A 83 40.91 3.14 6.81
CA PHE A 83 42.29 2.85 6.44
C PHE A 83 42.54 1.34 6.33
N ARG A 84 42.06 0.54 7.29
CA ARG A 84 42.17 -0.94 7.28
C ARG A 84 41.36 -1.62 6.18
N LYS A 85 40.25 -1.01 5.74
CA LYS A 85 39.40 -1.53 4.66
C LYS A 85 39.85 -1.06 3.28
N SER A 86 40.77 -0.10 3.21
CA SER A 86 41.34 0.38 1.96
C SER A 86 42.19 -0.70 1.31
N LYS A 87 42.03 -0.90 0.00
CA LYS A 87 42.91 -1.79 -0.78
C LYS A 87 44.31 -1.20 -0.92
N ASP A 88 44.41 0.13 -0.98
CA ASP A 88 45.67 0.88 -1.10
C ASP A 88 45.77 1.98 -0.03
N PRO A 89 46.59 1.79 1.02
CA PRO A 89 46.69 2.74 2.13
C PRO A 89 47.34 4.07 1.74
N ALA A 90 48.28 4.06 0.79
CA ALA A 90 48.98 5.26 0.33
C ALA A 90 48.06 6.20 -0.47
N GLU A 91 47.24 5.66 -1.37
CA GLU A 91 46.26 6.45 -2.12
C GLU A 91 45.17 7.00 -1.19
N TYR A 92 44.73 6.21 -0.22
CA TYR A 92 43.78 6.66 0.79
C TYR A 92 44.30 7.86 1.59
N PHE A 93 45.57 7.82 2.00
CA PHE A 93 46.19 8.93 2.72
C PHE A 93 46.29 10.18 1.84
N SER A 94 46.74 10.05 0.58
CA SER A 94 46.83 11.18 -0.34
C SER A 94 45.48 11.85 -0.60
N ARG A 95 44.38 11.07 -0.65
CA ARG A 95 43.03 11.60 -0.91
C ARG A 95 42.30 12.08 0.33
N ASN A 96 42.73 11.70 1.54
CA ASN A 96 42.05 12.03 2.80
C ASN A 96 43.01 12.60 3.87
N TRP A 97 44.13 13.21 3.46
CA TRP A 97 45.13 13.78 4.37
C TRP A 97 44.54 14.79 5.36
N TYR A 98 43.51 15.54 4.95
CA TYR A 98 42.80 16.48 5.80
C TYR A 98 42.08 15.83 6.99
N GLU A 99 41.59 14.59 6.84
CA GLU A 99 40.98 13.86 7.96
C GLU A 99 42.03 13.48 9.00
N VAL A 100 43.24 13.13 8.54
CA VAL A 100 44.38 12.81 9.42
C VAL A 100 44.80 14.05 10.20
N VAL A 101 44.93 15.19 9.51
CA VAL A 101 45.28 16.48 10.12
C VAL A 101 44.23 16.90 11.17
N GLY A 102 42.95 16.68 10.87
CA GLY A 102 41.86 17.01 11.79
C GLY A 102 41.79 16.16 13.06
N VAL A 103 42.30 14.92 13.03
CA VAL A 103 42.28 14.00 14.19
C VAL A 103 43.43 14.27 15.17
N ILE A 104 44.35 15.17 14.83
CA ILE A 104 45.41 15.59 15.75
C ILE A 104 44.78 16.46 16.85
N PRO A 105 45.11 16.26 18.15
CA PRO A 105 44.49 16.97 19.27
C PRO A 105 44.95 18.43 19.38
N PHE A 106 44.67 19.22 18.34
CA PHE A 106 44.88 20.66 18.28
C PHE A 106 43.61 21.35 17.77
N TYR A 107 43.06 22.26 18.59
CA TYR A 107 41.79 22.92 18.30
C TYR A 107 41.78 23.70 16.96
N PHE A 108 42.92 24.24 16.53
CA PHE A 108 43.02 24.99 15.25
C PHE A 108 43.01 24.07 14.01
N LEU A 109 43.20 22.76 14.17
CA LEU A 109 43.13 21.79 13.08
C LEU A 109 41.73 21.21 12.88
N ARG A 110 40.81 21.44 13.84
CA ARG A 110 39.41 21.02 13.76
C ARG A 110 38.68 21.43 12.48
N PRO A 111 38.91 22.63 11.91
CA PRO A 111 38.22 23.02 10.70
C PRO A 111 38.54 22.12 9.49
N PHE A 112 39.67 21.40 9.48
CA PHE A 112 40.03 20.48 8.39
C PHE A 112 39.06 19.29 8.26
N LEU A 113 38.35 18.92 9.33
CA LEU A 113 37.31 17.87 9.25
C LEU A 113 36.15 18.30 8.33
N PHE A 114 35.88 19.61 8.21
CA PHE A 114 34.83 20.13 7.32
C PHE A 114 35.21 20.04 5.83
N LEU A 115 36.48 19.85 5.48
CA LEU A 115 36.88 19.59 4.08
C LEU A 115 36.24 18.30 3.54
N ARG A 116 35.94 17.34 4.42
CA ARG A 116 35.12 16.18 4.08
C ARG A 116 33.70 16.58 3.67
N GLY A 117 33.11 17.56 4.35
CA GLY A 117 31.83 18.15 4.02
C GLY A 117 31.86 18.81 2.64
N ILE A 118 32.94 19.53 2.31
CA ILE A 118 33.14 20.10 0.97
C ILE A 118 33.24 19.00 -0.10
N LYS A 119 33.96 17.92 0.17
CA LYS A 119 34.04 16.76 -0.76
C LYS A 119 32.67 16.13 -1.00
N ILE A 120 31.86 15.98 0.05
CA ILE A 120 30.47 15.52 -0.06
C ILE A 120 29.66 16.51 -0.89
N LEU A 121 29.78 17.82 -0.64
CA LEU A 121 29.09 18.86 -1.39
C LEU A 121 29.46 18.85 -2.89
N ILE A 122 30.73 18.66 -3.21
CA ILE A 122 31.21 18.49 -4.60
C ILE A 122 30.65 17.21 -5.21
N ALA A 123 30.59 16.11 -4.45
CA ALA A 123 30.00 14.87 -4.93
C ALA A 123 28.49 15.02 -5.19
N PHE A 124 27.78 15.77 -4.34
CA PHE A 124 26.38 16.17 -4.56
C PHE A 124 26.21 17.04 -5.79
N TYR A 125 27.05 18.06 -5.96
CA TYR A 125 27.03 18.93 -7.13
C TYR A 125 27.29 18.16 -8.42
N LYS A 126 28.30 17.28 -8.41
CA LYS A 126 28.65 16.41 -9.53
C LYS A 126 27.54 15.40 -9.83
N LEU A 127 26.86 14.87 -8.82
CA LEU A 127 25.70 13.99 -9.00
C LEU A 127 24.52 14.74 -9.63
N GLY A 128 24.26 15.98 -9.20
CA GLY A 128 23.25 16.85 -9.80
C GLY A 128 23.58 17.28 -11.23
N GLN A 129 24.86 17.46 -11.56
CA GLN A 129 25.32 17.87 -12.89
C GLN A 129 25.47 16.69 -13.87
N SER A 130 25.60 15.45 -13.39
CA SER A 130 25.84 14.27 -14.23
C SER A 130 24.67 13.85 -15.12
N GLY A 131 23.57 14.61 -15.20
CA GLY A 131 22.51 14.39 -16.19
C GLY A 131 21.75 13.06 -16.07
N GLN A 132 22.03 12.23 -15.08
CA GLN A 132 21.10 11.18 -14.69
C GLN A 132 19.98 11.88 -13.95
N ASN A 133 18.82 11.95 -14.59
CA ASN A 133 17.62 12.58 -14.07
C ASN A 133 17.29 12.00 -12.68
N ILE A 134 17.85 12.59 -11.63
CA ILE A 134 17.43 12.33 -10.24
C ILE A 134 15.94 12.62 -10.16
N SER A 135 15.46 13.62 -10.92
CA SER A 135 14.05 13.85 -11.18
C SER A 135 13.32 12.60 -11.67
N ASP A 136 13.80 11.88 -12.68
CA ASP A 136 13.07 10.74 -13.23
C ASP A 136 13.13 9.52 -12.30
N ILE A 137 14.25 9.27 -11.63
CA ILE A 137 14.38 8.14 -10.69
C ILE A 137 13.55 8.40 -9.42
N VAL A 138 13.65 9.61 -8.86
CA VAL A 138 12.91 10.00 -7.66
C VAL A 138 11.42 10.15 -7.98
N THR A 139 11.05 10.77 -9.09
CA THR A 139 9.63 10.90 -9.49
C THR A 139 9.04 9.53 -9.81
N ARG A 140 9.76 8.62 -10.48
CA ARG A 140 9.26 7.29 -10.79
C ARG A 140 9.06 6.45 -9.51
N GLU A 141 10.04 6.39 -8.62
CA GLU A 141 9.95 5.57 -7.40
C GLU A 141 8.96 6.14 -6.37
N ILE A 142 8.90 7.46 -6.22
CA ILE A 142 7.96 8.14 -5.31
C ILE A 142 6.53 8.04 -5.86
N THR A 143 6.32 8.31 -7.14
CA THR A 143 4.96 8.31 -7.71
C THR A 143 4.33 6.93 -7.63
N PHE A 144 5.06 5.85 -7.93
CA PHE A 144 4.48 4.51 -7.87
C PHE A 144 4.13 4.10 -6.43
N ARG A 145 5.03 4.30 -5.46
CA ARG A 145 4.79 3.78 -4.09
C ARG A 145 3.86 4.65 -3.25
N PHE A 146 3.89 5.98 -3.42
CA PHE A 146 2.99 6.86 -2.67
C PHE A 146 1.59 6.89 -3.28
N ARG A 147 1.45 6.77 -4.60
CA ARG A 147 0.14 6.65 -5.24
C ARG A 147 -0.56 5.40 -4.74
N ASP A 148 0.08 4.24 -4.75
CA ASP A 148 -0.59 3.01 -4.34
C ASP A 148 -1.03 3.09 -2.87
N ILE A 149 -0.12 3.40 -1.94
CA ILE A 149 -0.46 3.41 -0.50
C ILE A 149 -1.52 4.47 -0.15
N ILE A 150 -1.39 5.69 -0.65
CA ILE A 150 -2.31 6.78 -0.31
C ILE A 150 -3.63 6.63 -1.07
N VAL A 151 -3.61 6.29 -2.36
CA VAL A 151 -4.83 6.14 -3.16
C VAL A 151 -5.62 4.92 -2.71
N ASP A 152 -4.98 3.78 -2.42
CA ASP A 152 -5.71 2.59 -1.96
C ASP A 152 -6.40 2.85 -0.62
N THR A 153 -5.68 3.44 0.35
CA THR A 153 -6.25 3.73 1.67
C THR A 153 -7.40 4.73 1.61
N ILE A 154 -7.27 5.78 0.78
CA ILE A 154 -8.33 6.77 0.60
C ILE A 154 -9.50 6.17 -0.18
N ALA A 155 -9.24 5.39 -1.22
CA ALA A 155 -10.29 4.76 -2.03
C ALA A 155 -11.14 3.80 -1.20
N ASP A 156 -10.52 2.98 -0.35
CA ASP A 156 -11.24 2.07 0.56
C ASP A 156 -12.13 2.86 1.54
N ALA A 157 -11.62 3.95 2.11
CA ALA A 157 -12.39 4.80 3.02
C ALA A 157 -13.58 5.47 2.30
N VAL A 158 -13.37 6.00 1.09
CA VAL A 158 -14.43 6.59 0.27
C VAL A 158 -15.46 5.55 -0.13
N PHE A 159 -15.03 4.34 -0.48
CA PHE A 159 -15.92 3.24 -0.85
C PHE A 159 -16.80 2.82 0.33
N LEU A 160 -16.21 2.60 1.51
CA LEU A 160 -16.97 2.21 2.70
C LEU A 160 -18.03 3.25 3.08
N HIS A 161 -17.67 4.53 3.06
CA HIS A 161 -18.62 5.61 3.33
C HIS A 161 -19.70 5.71 2.25
N SER A 162 -19.34 5.45 0.99
CA SER A 162 -20.29 5.42 -0.12
C SER A 162 -21.27 4.25 0.02
N LEU A 163 -20.78 3.09 0.46
CA LEU A 163 -21.58 1.89 0.69
C LEU A 163 -22.59 2.09 1.83
N GLU A 164 -22.19 2.72 2.94
CA GLU A 164 -23.09 3.12 4.03
C GLU A 164 -24.20 4.06 3.55
N ARG A 165 -23.84 5.00 2.67
CA ARG A 165 -24.84 5.91 2.07
C ARG A 165 -25.80 5.19 1.12
N VAL A 166 -25.30 4.22 0.36
CA VAL A 166 -26.13 3.36 -0.52
C VAL A 166 -27.06 2.49 0.32
N GLU A 167 -26.59 1.92 1.42
CA GLU A 167 -27.39 1.14 2.37
C GLU A 167 -28.57 1.93 2.90
N GLU A 168 -28.35 3.17 3.36
CA GLU A 168 -29.42 4.03 3.85
C GLU A 168 -30.50 4.29 2.78
N VAL A 169 -30.10 4.46 1.51
CA VAL A 169 -31.03 4.66 0.40
C VAL A 169 -31.77 3.36 0.06
N MET A 170 -31.06 2.25 -0.01
CA MET A 170 -31.63 0.94 -0.33
C MET A 170 -32.67 0.52 0.71
N LEU A 171 -32.40 0.72 2.00
CA LEU A 171 -33.33 0.39 3.09
C LEU A 171 -34.64 1.19 3.07
N ARG A 172 -34.69 2.32 2.34
CA ARG A 172 -35.89 3.15 2.18
C ARG A 172 -36.75 2.76 0.96
N LEU A 173 -36.28 1.85 0.12
CA LEU A 173 -37.01 1.41 -1.06
C LEU A 173 -38.17 0.47 -0.69
N ASP A 174 -39.24 0.57 -1.46
CA ASP A 174 -40.38 -0.35 -1.41
C ASP A 174 -40.09 -1.57 -2.32
N TYR A 175 -39.51 -2.60 -1.71
CA TYR A 175 -39.08 -3.80 -2.41
C TYR A 175 -40.24 -4.64 -2.94
N SER A 176 -41.42 -4.61 -2.31
CA SER A 176 -42.62 -5.32 -2.79
C SER A 176 -43.08 -4.76 -4.14
N LYS A 177 -43.13 -3.42 -4.25
CA LYS A 177 -43.47 -2.75 -5.51
C LYS A 177 -42.42 -2.96 -6.61
N LEU A 178 -41.14 -2.95 -6.23
CA LEU A 178 -40.03 -3.23 -7.14
C LEU A 178 -40.07 -4.68 -7.67
N ALA A 179 -40.35 -5.65 -6.80
CA ALA A 179 -40.48 -7.05 -7.17
C ALA A 179 -41.64 -7.24 -8.15
N LYS A 180 -42.82 -6.71 -7.85
CA LYS A 180 -43.97 -6.76 -8.76
C LYS A 180 -43.64 -6.21 -10.15
N LYS A 181 -43.06 -5.02 -10.22
CA LYS A 181 -42.70 -4.39 -11.49
C LYS A 181 -41.70 -5.24 -12.29
N ALA A 182 -40.76 -5.91 -11.61
CA ALA A 182 -39.83 -6.82 -12.25
C ALA A 182 -40.52 -8.07 -12.81
N PHE A 183 -41.45 -8.65 -12.05
CA PHE A 183 -42.23 -9.83 -12.48
C PHE A 183 -43.19 -9.51 -13.62
N GLU A 184 -43.95 -8.41 -13.55
CA GLU A 184 -44.84 -7.95 -14.62
C GLU A 184 -44.09 -7.78 -15.95
N LYS A 185 -42.87 -7.23 -15.90
CA LYS A 185 -42.01 -7.06 -17.08
C LYS A 185 -41.64 -8.39 -17.74
N HIS A 186 -41.54 -9.46 -16.97
CA HIS A 186 -41.12 -10.79 -17.42
C HIS A 186 -42.27 -11.81 -17.41
N GLN A 187 -43.53 -11.37 -17.27
CA GLN A 187 -44.70 -12.20 -17.04
C GLN A 187 -44.89 -13.28 -18.11
N THR A 188 -44.75 -12.92 -19.38
CA THR A 188 -44.96 -13.84 -20.50
C THR A 188 -43.95 -14.98 -20.50
N THR A 189 -42.68 -14.65 -20.19
CA THR A 189 -41.59 -15.63 -20.08
C THR A 189 -41.79 -16.51 -18.87
N PHE A 190 -42.19 -15.93 -17.74
CA PHE A 190 -42.50 -16.64 -16.52
C PHE A 190 -43.66 -17.63 -16.71
N ASN A 191 -44.79 -17.20 -17.27
CA ASN A 191 -45.96 -18.04 -17.57
C ASN A 191 -45.57 -19.22 -18.46
N THR A 192 -44.74 -18.98 -19.48
CA THR A 192 -44.26 -20.04 -20.37
C THR A 192 -43.47 -21.08 -19.59
N LYS A 193 -42.55 -20.66 -18.72
CA LYS A 193 -41.74 -21.56 -17.89
C LYS A 193 -42.57 -22.31 -16.85
N VAL A 194 -43.55 -21.66 -16.24
CA VAL A 194 -44.49 -22.31 -15.32
C VAL A 194 -45.30 -23.37 -16.05
N ASN A 195 -45.83 -23.05 -17.23
CA ASN A 195 -46.62 -24.00 -18.02
C ASN A 195 -45.77 -25.20 -18.50
N GLU A 196 -44.54 -24.95 -18.99
CA GLU A 196 -43.57 -26.01 -19.31
C GLU A 196 -43.31 -26.92 -18.10
N SER A 197 -43.11 -26.33 -16.91
CA SER A 197 -42.82 -27.07 -15.68
C SER A 197 -44.05 -27.86 -15.19
N LEU A 198 -45.26 -27.29 -15.30
CA LEU A 198 -46.51 -27.98 -15.01
C LEU A 198 -46.73 -29.14 -15.96
N GLN A 199 -46.56 -28.95 -17.26
CA GLN A 199 -46.64 -30.04 -18.23
C GLN A 199 -45.63 -31.15 -17.93
N THR A 200 -44.41 -30.80 -17.49
CA THR A 200 -43.40 -31.78 -17.11
C THR A 200 -43.75 -32.52 -15.81
N LYS A 201 -44.31 -31.84 -14.80
CA LYS A 201 -44.63 -32.42 -13.48
C LYS A 201 -45.99 -33.12 -13.42
N PHE A 202 -46.97 -32.67 -14.20
CA PHE A 202 -48.33 -33.23 -14.24
C PHE A 202 -48.45 -34.42 -15.21
N LEU A 203 -47.40 -34.70 -16.01
CA LEU A 203 -47.37 -35.79 -16.99
C LEU A 203 -46.42 -36.93 -16.60
N LEU A 204 -46.75 -37.59 -15.50
CA LEU A 204 -46.42 -39.01 -15.33
C LEU A 204 -47.69 -39.82 -15.59
N GLY A 205 -47.84 -40.33 -16.82
CA GLY A 205 -48.63 -41.53 -17.09
C GLY A 205 -49.93 -41.34 -17.87
N GLU A 206 -51.00 -40.82 -17.25
CA GLU A 206 -52.36 -41.15 -17.73
C GLU A 206 -53.20 -39.94 -18.17
N LEU A 207 -52.84 -38.73 -17.75
CA LEU A 207 -53.66 -37.53 -17.98
C LEU A 207 -53.38 -36.82 -19.32
N SER A 208 -52.28 -37.17 -20.01
CA SER A 208 -51.89 -36.59 -21.31
C SER A 208 -52.80 -37.00 -22.48
N ARG A 209 -53.65 -38.02 -22.30
CA ARG A 209 -54.57 -38.51 -23.34
C ARG A 209 -55.84 -37.69 -23.49
N ILE A 210 -56.02 -36.69 -22.63
CA ILE A 210 -57.26 -35.93 -22.53
C ILE A 210 -57.17 -34.64 -23.37
N PRO A 211 -58.07 -34.40 -24.35
CA PRO A 211 -57.93 -33.31 -25.34
C PRO A 211 -58.06 -31.89 -24.77
N PHE A 212 -58.43 -31.74 -23.48
CA PHE A 212 -58.58 -30.45 -22.80
C PHE A 212 -57.45 -30.11 -21.81
N MET A 213 -56.46 -31.00 -21.63
CA MET A 213 -55.41 -30.82 -20.61
C MET A 213 -54.46 -29.65 -20.91
N GLY A 214 -54.20 -29.35 -22.19
CA GLY A 214 -53.38 -28.20 -22.58
C GLY A 214 -54.01 -26.86 -22.15
N GLU A 215 -55.31 -26.70 -22.35
CA GLU A 215 -56.03 -25.48 -21.95
C GLU A 215 -56.16 -25.37 -20.42
N ILE A 216 -56.35 -26.49 -19.71
CA ILE A 216 -56.33 -26.52 -18.24
C ILE A 216 -54.95 -26.12 -17.69
N SER A 217 -53.86 -26.68 -18.24
CA SER A 217 -52.49 -26.36 -17.82
C SER A 217 -52.15 -24.88 -18.06
N ARG A 218 -52.65 -24.31 -19.17
CA ARG A 218 -52.45 -22.91 -19.50
C ARG A 218 -53.17 -21.98 -18.52
N ARG A 219 -54.44 -22.26 -18.21
CA ARG A 219 -55.21 -21.50 -17.23
C ARG A 219 -54.64 -21.61 -15.82
N LEU A 220 -54.31 -22.83 -15.38
CA LEU A 220 -53.62 -23.04 -14.10
C LEU A 220 -52.27 -22.32 -14.05
N GLY A 221 -51.51 -22.32 -15.14
CA GLY A 221 -50.26 -21.59 -15.24
C GLY A 221 -50.45 -20.08 -15.12
N GLU A 222 -51.49 -19.52 -15.75
CA GLU A 222 -51.87 -18.12 -15.61
C GLU A 222 -52.31 -17.80 -14.16
N ASP A 223 -53.17 -18.62 -13.55
CA ASP A 223 -53.65 -18.43 -12.17
C ASP A 223 -52.53 -18.53 -11.14
N ILE A 224 -51.65 -19.54 -11.24
CA ILE A 224 -50.48 -19.70 -10.36
C ILE A 224 -49.53 -18.53 -10.52
N SER A 225 -49.33 -18.06 -11.75
CA SER A 225 -48.44 -16.92 -11.99
C SER A 225 -49.00 -15.63 -11.42
N SER A 226 -50.31 -15.39 -11.52
CA SER A 226 -50.98 -14.28 -10.84
C SER A 226 -50.83 -14.39 -9.32
N MET A 227 -51.09 -15.57 -8.76
CA MET A 227 -50.94 -15.82 -7.32
C MET A 227 -49.52 -15.55 -6.84
N ILE A 228 -48.50 -15.91 -7.63
CA ILE A 228 -47.10 -15.65 -7.29
C ILE A 228 -46.81 -14.13 -7.28
N ILE A 229 -47.32 -13.37 -8.25
CA ILE A 229 -47.20 -11.90 -8.25
C ILE A 229 -47.85 -11.30 -7.00
N ASP A 230 -49.04 -11.77 -6.64
CA ASP A 230 -49.77 -11.29 -5.46
C ASP A 230 -48.99 -11.57 -4.17
N VAL A 231 -48.34 -12.74 -4.08
CA VAL A 231 -47.45 -13.08 -2.95
C VAL A 231 -46.18 -12.22 -2.94
N LEU A 232 -45.63 -11.88 -4.11
CA LEU A 232 -44.45 -11.01 -4.23
C LEU A 232 -44.76 -9.55 -3.90
N GLU A 233 -46.00 -9.09 -4.13
CA GLU A 233 -46.49 -7.76 -3.75
C GLU A 233 -46.75 -7.63 -2.24
N ASN A 234 -46.70 -8.73 -1.49
CA ASN A 234 -46.86 -8.72 -0.04
C ASN A 234 -45.69 -8.00 0.67
N GLU A 235 -46.01 -7.29 1.77
CA GLU A 235 -45.04 -6.66 2.67
C GLU A 235 -43.98 -7.64 3.16
N VAL A 236 -44.36 -8.90 3.45
CA VAL A 236 -43.44 -9.94 3.93
C VAL A 236 -42.32 -10.21 2.91
N THR A 237 -42.66 -10.26 1.63
CA THR A 237 -41.67 -10.50 0.56
C THR A 237 -40.76 -9.29 0.37
N GLY A 238 -41.30 -8.08 0.54
CA GLY A 238 -40.51 -6.84 0.58
C GLY A 238 -39.49 -6.84 1.71
N ASP A 239 -39.89 -7.24 2.91
CA ASP A 239 -39.00 -7.33 4.08
C ASP A 239 -37.90 -8.37 3.89
N ILE A 240 -38.21 -9.52 3.27
CA ILE A 240 -37.19 -10.53 2.91
C ILE A 240 -36.17 -9.93 1.94
N MET A 241 -36.62 -9.25 0.87
CA MET A 241 -35.72 -8.64 -0.10
C MET A 241 -34.87 -7.52 0.49
N LYS A 242 -35.43 -6.77 1.45
CA LYS A 242 -34.70 -5.76 2.21
C LYS A 242 -33.59 -6.38 3.05
N GLN A 243 -33.87 -7.47 3.77
CA GLN A 243 -32.85 -8.22 4.53
C GLN A 243 -31.75 -8.80 3.63
N ILE A 244 -32.13 -9.36 2.48
CA ILE A 244 -31.14 -9.87 1.50
C ILE A 244 -30.23 -8.74 1.04
N THR A 245 -30.78 -7.56 0.74
CA THR A 245 -30.00 -6.41 0.29
C THR A 245 -29.04 -5.92 1.38
N GLU A 246 -29.50 -5.84 2.63
CA GLU A 246 -28.67 -5.49 3.79
C GLU A 246 -27.50 -6.47 3.95
N ALA A 247 -27.78 -7.78 3.86
CA ALA A 247 -26.74 -8.81 3.95
C ALA A 247 -25.70 -8.69 2.82
N ILE A 248 -26.15 -8.42 1.58
CA ILE A 248 -25.26 -8.22 0.42
C ILE A 248 -24.34 -7.01 0.62
N LEU A 249 -24.89 -5.87 1.07
CA LEU A 249 -24.10 -4.67 1.33
C LEU A 249 -23.10 -4.90 2.46
N LYS A 250 -23.52 -5.57 3.54
CA LYS A 250 -22.63 -5.93 4.64
C LYS A 250 -21.48 -6.84 4.21
N GLU A 251 -21.74 -7.79 3.32
CA GLU A 251 -20.69 -8.67 2.79
C GLU A 251 -19.71 -7.89 1.88
N MET A 252 -20.20 -6.98 1.06
CA MET A 252 -19.34 -6.07 0.27
C MET A 252 -18.43 -5.22 1.16
N ALA A 253 -18.97 -4.66 2.26
CA ALA A 253 -18.18 -3.90 3.22
C ALA A 253 -17.07 -4.76 3.85
N ASN A 254 -17.42 -6.00 4.22
CA ASN A 254 -16.48 -6.95 4.82
C ASN A 254 -15.38 -7.35 3.84
N HIS A 255 -15.70 -7.56 2.56
CA HIS A 255 -14.71 -7.85 1.53
C HIS A 255 -13.71 -6.71 1.37
N VAL A 256 -14.17 -5.45 1.27
CA VAL A 256 -13.25 -4.30 1.15
C VAL A 256 -12.38 -4.14 2.38
N LYS A 257 -12.91 -4.37 3.59
CA LYS A 257 -12.11 -4.38 4.82
C LYS A 257 -11.04 -5.49 4.86
N LYS A 258 -11.23 -6.60 4.14
CA LYS A 258 -10.29 -7.74 4.08
C LYS A 258 -9.20 -7.59 3.01
N LEU A 259 -9.46 -6.84 1.93
CA LEU A 259 -8.49 -6.54 0.86
C LEU A 259 -7.12 -6.02 1.36
N PRO A 260 -7.02 -5.12 2.34
CA PRO A 260 -5.70 -4.69 2.86
C PRO A 260 -4.92 -5.83 3.51
N ILE A 261 -5.59 -6.83 4.12
CA ILE A 261 -4.92 -8.00 4.72
C ILE A 261 -4.41 -8.93 3.64
N GLU A 262 -5.19 -9.17 2.58
CA GLU A 262 -4.82 -10.06 1.49
C GLU A 262 -3.70 -9.48 0.61
N ARG A 263 -3.67 -8.15 0.41
CA ARG A 263 -2.59 -7.46 -0.31
C ARG A 263 -1.26 -7.47 0.45
N ILE A 264 -1.29 -7.51 1.79
CA ILE A 264 -0.09 -7.64 2.65
C ILE A 264 0.36 -9.11 2.76
N THR A 265 -0.58 -10.06 2.69
CA THR A 265 -0.32 -11.49 2.92
C THR A 265 -0.03 -12.26 1.64
N ARG A 266 -0.41 -11.74 0.46
CA ARG A 266 0.14 -12.25 -0.80
C ARG A 266 1.65 -12.04 -0.77
N PRO A 267 2.46 -13.11 -0.82
CA PRO A 267 3.85 -12.94 -1.23
C PRO A 267 3.79 -12.17 -2.55
N LEU A 268 4.66 -11.18 -2.70
CA LEU A 268 4.94 -10.62 -4.03
C LEU A 268 5.32 -11.82 -4.89
N GLU A 269 4.37 -12.36 -5.64
CA GLU A 269 4.61 -13.34 -6.67
C GLU A 269 5.56 -12.63 -7.60
N SER A 270 6.83 -13.00 -7.46
CA SER A 270 7.92 -12.25 -8.03
C SER A 270 7.65 -12.15 -9.53
N GLU A 271 7.93 -11.01 -10.12
CA GLU A 271 7.82 -10.77 -11.58
C GLU A 271 8.52 -11.89 -12.39
N ASN A 272 9.44 -12.63 -11.76
CA ASN A 272 10.07 -13.86 -12.25
C ASN A 272 9.12 -15.05 -12.47
N ASP A 273 8.04 -15.22 -11.70
CA ASP A 273 7.09 -16.35 -11.88
C ASP A 273 6.14 -16.11 -13.07
N ARG A 274 5.81 -14.84 -13.36
CA ARG A 274 5.07 -14.49 -14.59
C ARG A 274 5.91 -14.73 -15.84
N MET A 275 7.18 -14.34 -15.82
CA MET A 275 8.10 -14.59 -16.95
C MET A 275 8.37 -16.09 -17.19
N LYS A 276 8.38 -16.92 -16.14
CA LYS A 276 8.49 -18.38 -16.29
C LYS A 276 7.27 -19.02 -16.94
N ASN A 277 6.07 -18.54 -16.60
CA ASN A 277 4.83 -19.08 -17.18
C ASN A 277 4.64 -18.64 -18.63
N GLU A 278 5.05 -17.42 -19.00
CA GLU A 278 5.04 -16.95 -20.38
C GLU A 278 6.08 -17.66 -21.26
N THR A 279 7.30 -17.89 -20.73
CA THR A 279 8.35 -18.64 -21.45
C THR A 279 8.00 -20.13 -21.61
N GLY A 280 7.30 -20.72 -20.64
CA GLY A 280 6.83 -22.11 -20.70
C GLY A 280 5.74 -22.34 -21.75
N ALA A 281 4.78 -21.40 -21.87
CA ALA A 281 3.70 -21.47 -22.85
C ALA A 281 4.20 -21.27 -24.30
N GLU A 282 5.24 -20.46 -24.49
CA GLU A 282 5.83 -20.21 -25.82
C GLU A 282 6.70 -21.39 -26.32
N LEU A 283 7.19 -22.24 -25.42
CA LEU A 283 7.95 -23.46 -25.74
C LEU A 283 7.02 -24.64 -26.09
N GLU A 284 5.90 -24.83 -25.40
CA GLU A 284 4.93 -25.89 -25.75
C GLU A 284 4.27 -25.66 -27.12
N THR A 285 4.05 -24.39 -27.51
CA THR A 285 3.44 -24.06 -28.82
C THR A 285 4.39 -24.35 -30.00
N LYS A 286 5.72 -24.40 -29.77
CA LYS A 286 6.70 -24.73 -30.81
C LYS A 286 6.99 -26.21 -30.95
N GLU A 287 6.68 -27.03 -29.95
CA GLU A 287 7.01 -28.46 -29.97
C GLU A 287 5.92 -29.33 -30.58
N ASN A 288 4.70 -28.81 -30.78
CA ASN A 288 3.60 -29.58 -31.37
C ASN A 288 2.75 -28.73 -32.35
N PRO A 289 3.18 -28.57 -33.62
CA PRO A 289 2.33 -27.94 -34.63
C PRO A 289 1.06 -28.79 -34.84
N PRO A 290 -0.11 -28.16 -35.06
CA PRO A 290 -1.33 -28.88 -35.35
C PRO A 290 -1.15 -29.72 -36.62
N GLN A 291 -1.33 -31.04 -36.51
CA GLN A 291 -1.50 -31.90 -37.67
C GLN A 291 -2.84 -31.57 -38.33
N GLU A 292 -2.78 -30.91 -39.49
CA GLU A 292 -3.93 -30.80 -40.39
C GLU A 292 -4.27 -32.20 -40.94
N SER A 293 -5.50 -32.64 -40.66
CA SER A 293 -6.22 -33.69 -41.38
C SER A 293 -7.65 -33.25 -41.64
#